data_AF-A0A644Z1W6-F1
#
_entry.id   AF-A0A644Z1W6-F1
#
_cell.length_a   1.000
_cell.length_b   1.000
_cell.length_c   1.000
_cell.angle_alpha   90.00
_cell.angle_beta   90.00
_cell.angle_gamma   90.00
#
_symmetry.space_group_name_H-M   'P 1'
#
loop_
_entity.id
_entity.type
_entity.pdbx_description
1 polymer ?
#
loop_
_entity_poly.entity_id
_entity_poly.type
_entity_poly.pdbx_seq_one_letter_code
_entity_poly.pdbx_strand_id
1 'polypeptide(L)' 'METMGLAQRVVRELFAIYFDQVQEMPAAQAADAQQGDVMKRARVVADFIAGMTDRYAGREHERLTGSRLLTA' A
#
# COMPACT_ATOMS: atom_id res chain seq x y z
N MET A 1 -3.51 11.55 -19.24
CA MET A 1 -4.40 11.42 -18.05
C MET A 1 -4.49 9.98 -17.54
N GLU A 2 -4.28 8.95 -18.36
CA GLU A 2 -4.33 7.54 -17.92
C GLU A 2 -3.36 7.17 -16.79
N THR A 3 -2.11 7.63 -16.84
CA THR A 3 -1.09 7.30 -15.83
C THR A 3 -1.46 7.75 -14.42
N MET A 4 -2.09 8.92 -14.27
CA MET A 4 -2.56 9.41 -12.97
C MET A 4 -3.71 8.56 -12.42
N GLY A 5 -4.60 8.07 -13.29
CA GLY A 5 -5.68 7.16 -12.90
C GLY A 5 -5.14 5.80 -12.43
N LEU A 6 -4.11 5.27 -13.12
CA LEU A 6 -3.44 4.04 -12.72
C LEU A 6 -2.72 4.18 -11.37
N ALA A 7 -2.01 5.28 -11.14
CA ALA A 7 -1.36 5.55 -9.86
C ALA A 7 -2.38 5.67 -8.70
N GLN A 8 -3.49 6.38 -8.92
CA GLN A 8 -4.58 6.46 -7.93
C GLN A 8 -5.18 5.09 -7.60
N ARG A 9 -5.34 4.24 -8.61
CA ARG A 9 -5.83 2.87 -8.43
C ARG A 9 -4.86 2.04 -7.59
N VAL A 10 -3.58 2.06 -7.92
CA VAL A 10 -2.53 1.37 -7.17
C VAL A 10 -2.53 1.77 -5.70
N VAL A 11 -2.57 3.07 -5.40
CA VAL A 11 -2.60 3.59 -4.02
C VAL A 11 -3.84 3.11 -3.26
N ARG A 12 -5.02 3.17 -3.90
CA ARG A 12 -6.29 2.72 -3.28
C ARG A 12 -6.28 1.23 -2.95
N GLU A 13 -5.82 0.40 -3.90
CA GLU A 13 -5.79 -1.06 -3.73
C GLU A 13 -4.75 -1.46 -2.68
N LEU A 14 -3.55 -0.87 -2.70
CA LEU A 14 -2.54 -1.09 -1.66
C LEU A 14 -3.04 -0.70 -0.27
N PHE A 15 -3.71 0.46 -0.15
CA PHE A 15 -4.28 0.88 1.14
C PHE A 15 -5.30 -0.12 1.65
N ALA A 16 -6.24 -0.55 0.81
CA ALA A 16 -7.26 -1.52 1.20
C ALA A 16 -6.64 -2.85 1.67
N ILE A 17 -5.67 -3.37 0.92
CA ILE A 17 -5.00 -4.63 1.25
C ILE A 17 -4.25 -4.53 2.57
N TYR A 18 -3.41 -3.52 2.76
CA TYR A 18 -2.64 -3.38 4.00
C TYR A 18 -3.48 -3.03 5.22
N PHE A 19 -4.60 -2.33 5.03
CA PHE A 19 -5.49 -2.01 6.13
C PHE A 19 -6.25 -3.25 6.66
N ASP A 20 -6.64 -4.14 5.76
CA ASP A 20 -7.31 -5.40 6.09
C ASP A 20 -6.30 -6.48 6.55
N GLN A 21 -5.14 -6.53 5.89
CA GLN A 21 -4.10 -7.54 6.06
C GLN A 21 -2.75 -6.88 6.36
N VAL A 22 -2.66 -6.28 7.54
CA VAL A 22 -1.43 -5.58 8.01
C VAL A 22 -0.18 -6.46 7.98
N GLN A 23 -0.31 -7.79 8.02
CA GLN A 23 0.79 -8.74 7.91
C GLN A 23 1.48 -8.75 6.53
N GLU A 24 0.84 -8.22 5.50
CA GLU A 24 1.44 -8.07 4.17
C GLU A 24 2.44 -6.90 4.11
N MET A 25 2.41 -6.00 5.11
CA MET A 25 3.39 -4.92 5.26
C MET A 25 4.72 -5.47 5.82
N PRO A 26 5.84 -4.72 5.69
CA PRO A 26 7.06 -5.09 6.37
C PRO A 26 6.85 -5.12 7.90
N ALA A 27 7.57 -6.02 8.56
CA ALA A 27 7.29 -6.42 9.95
C ALA A 27 7.23 -5.27 10.95
N ALA A 28 8.07 -4.23 10.78
CA ALA A 28 8.07 -3.07 11.66
C ALA A 28 6.74 -2.28 11.59
N GLN A 29 6.30 -1.95 10.37
CA GLN A 29 5.05 -1.24 10.14
C GLN A 29 3.83 -2.10 10.50
N ALA A 30 3.88 -3.40 10.20
CA ALA A 30 2.83 -4.35 10.59
C ALA A 30 2.62 -4.37 12.12
N ALA A 31 3.72 -4.43 12.89
CA ALA A 31 3.65 -4.40 14.35
C ALA A 31 3.04 -3.09 14.87
N ASP A 32 3.44 -1.95 14.31
CA ASP A 32 2.90 -0.64 14.69
C ASP A 32 1.42 -0.49 14.38
N ALA A 33 0.98 -1.02 13.23
CA ALA A 33 -0.40 -1.03 12.78
C ALA A 33 -1.31 -1.96 13.60
N GLN A 34 -0.76 -3.05 14.14
CA GLN A 34 -1.47 -4.01 14.99
C GLN A 34 -1.65 -3.51 16.42
N GLN A 35 -0.70 -2.75 16.96
CA GLN A 35 -0.74 -2.23 18.34
C GLN A 35 -1.72 -1.05 18.53
N GLY A 36 -2.33 -0.56 17.45
CA GLY A 36 -3.15 0.64 17.45
C GLY A 36 -4.66 0.40 17.32
N ASP A 37 -5.42 1.48 17.52
CA ASP A 37 -6.81 1.53 17.07
C ASP A 37 -6.91 1.65 15.55
N VAL A 38 -8.14 1.64 15.04
CA VAL A 38 -8.45 1.74 13.60
C VAL A 38 -7.81 2.99 12.96
N MET A 39 -7.77 4.11 13.68
CA MET A 39 -7.22 5.38 13.18
C MET A 39 -5.69 5.33 13.11
N LYS A 40 -5.04 4.75 14.12
CA LYS A 40 -3.59 4.53 14.12
C LYS A 40 -3.20 3.57 13.00
N ARG A 41 -3.96 2.48 12.79
CA ARG A 41 -3.74 1.57 11.64
C ARG A 41 -3.81 2.31 10.32
N ALA A 42 -4.87 3.09 10.09
CA ALA A 42 -5.04 3.86 8.86
C ALA A 42 -3.86 4.81 8.63
N ARG A 43 -3.37 5.47 9.68
CA ARG A 43 -2.21 6.36 9.60
C ARG A 43 -0.93 5.60 9.25
N VAL A 44 -0.62 4.51 9.94
CA VAL A 44 0.59 3.71 9.67
C VAL A 44 0.60 3.19 8.23
N VAL A 45 -0.54 2.72 7.73
CA VAL A 45 -0.68 2.27 6.33
C VAL A 45 -0.49 3.43 5.36
N ALA A 46 -1.12 4.58 5.62
CA ALA A 46 -1.01 5.76 4.76
C ALA A 46 0.43 6.30 4.70
N ASP A 47 1.11 6.40 5.85
CA ASP A 47 2.48 6.87 5.95
C ASP A 47 3.45 5.92 5.22
N PHE A 48 3.22 4.61 5.36
CA PHE A 48 4.00 3.62 4.63
C PHE A 48 3.84 3.75 3.11
N ILE A 49 2.61 3.90 2.61
CA ILE A 49 2.33 4.10 1.17
C ILE A 49 2.92 5.42 0.67
N ALA A 50 2.79 6.51 1.45
CA ALA A 50 3.35 7.81 1.10
C ALA A 50 4.90 7.80 1.04
N GLY A 51 5.54 6.90 1.78
CA GLY A 51 6.99 6.67 1.72
C GLY A 51 7.46 5.80 0.54
N MET A 52 6.55 5.24 -0.27
CA MET A 52 6.92 4.39 -1.41
C MET A 52 7.37 5.22 -2.62
N THR A 53 8.33 4.67 -3.36
CA THR A 53 8.61 5.14 -4.73
C THR A 53 7.64 4.49 -5.72
N ASP A 54 7.38 5.13 -6.86
CA ASP A 54 6.50 4.56 -7.91
C ASP A 54 6.89 3.13 -8.31
N ARG A 55 8.19 2.87 -8.47
CA ARG A 55 8.72 1.54 -8.80
C ARG A 55 8.50 0.51 -7.70
N TYR A 56 8.49 0.94 -6.45
CA TYR A 56 8.20 0.04 -5.34
C TYR A 56 6.70 -0.23 -5.25
N ALA A 57 5.87 0.81 -5.29
CA ALA A 57 4.41 0.69 -5.27
C ALA A 57 3.89 -0.19 -6.42
N GLY A 58 4.41 -0.02 -7.64
CA GLY A 58 4.04 -0.86 -8.78
C GLY A 58 4.37 -2.34 -8.60
N ARG A 59 5.58 -2.66 -8.10
CA ARG A 59 5.99 -4.05 -7.83
C ARG A 59 5.17 -4.69 -6.72
N GLU A 60 4.90 -3.92 -5.68
CA GLU A 60 4.18 -4.41 -4.52
C GLU A 60 2.69 -4.63 -4.82
N HIS A 61 2.10 -3.74 -5.62
CA HIS A 61 0.76 -3.94 -6.16
C HIS A 61 0.69 -5.19 -7.04
N GLU A 62 1.67 -5.40 -7.92
CA GLU A 62 1.75 -6.60 -8.75
C GLU A 62 1.91 -7.87 -7.91
N ARG A 63 2.73 -7.85 -6.85
CA ARG A 63 2.89 -8.97 -5.90
C ARG A 63 1.56 -9.36 -5.23
N LEU A 64 0.77 -8.36 -4.81
CA LEU A 64 -0.42 -8.56 -4.00
C LEU A 64 -1.69 -8.84 -4.83
N THR A 65 -1.78 -8.26 -6.03
CA THR A 65 -2.99 -8.34 -6.88
C THR A 65 -2.80 -9.18 -8.13
N GLY A 66 -1.56 -9.53 -8.48
CA GLY A 66 -1.20 -10.12 -9.77
C GLY A 66 -1.30 -9.17 -10.97
N SER A 67 -1.67 -7.90 -10.76
CA SER A 67 -1.90 -6.92 -11.83
C SER A 67 -0.77 -5.91 -11.94
N ARG A 68 -0.11 -5.85 -13.10
CA ARG A 68 0.88 -4.81 -13.42
C ARG A 68 0.19 -3.60 -14.04
N LEU A 69 -0.03 -2.56 -13.23
CA LEU A 69 -0.66 -1.31 -13.67
C LEU A 69 0.33 -0.17 -13.92
N LEU A 70 1.51 -0.21 -13.29
CA LEU A 70 2.58 0.75 -13.50
C LEU A 70 3.72 0.04 -14.22
N THR A 71 3.96 0.42 -15.47
CA THR A 71 5.17 0.04 -16.20
C THR A 71 6.24 1.07 -15.81
N ALA A 72 7.20 0.66 -14.99
CA ALA A 72 8.42 1.43 -14.77
C ALA A 72 9.27 1.48 -16.05
#